data_AF-U2CAX4-F1
#
_entry.id   AF-U2CAX4-F1
#
_cell.length_a   1.000
_cell.length_b   1.000
_cell.length_c   1.000
_cell.angle_alpha   90.00
_cell.angle_beta   90.00
_cell.angle_gamma   90.00
#
_symmetry.space_group_name_H-M   'P 1'
#
loop_
_entity.id
_entity.type
_entity.pdbx_description
1 polymer ?
#
loop_
_entity_poly.entity_id
_entity_poly.type
_entity_poly.pdbx_seq_one_letter_code
_entity_poly.pdbx_strand_id
1 'polypeptide(L)'
;NGNVIKLDTQGKNIEISAPETINITAKNINLKASDSIDLDANVNITETAGKAKKTDVCGDMFVYVNGALTEVIEGDLHSETKNVRTENSTGGMVVNSEGAIENHSQQKVRINGGENTRMS
;
A
#
# COMPACT_ATOMS: atom_id res chain seq x y z
N ASN A 1 -17.65 -18.24 27.58
CA ASN A 1 -18.76 -18.36 26.62
C ASN A 1 -18.83 -17.07 25.81
N GLY A 2 -18.90 -17.15 24.48
CA GLY A 2 -18.88 -15.94 23.64
C GLY A 2 -18.62 -16.15 22.14
N ASN A 3 -18.29 -17.36 21.70
CA ASN A 3 -18.13 -17.64 20.27
C ASN A 3 -19.49 -17.79 19.60
N VAL A 4 -19.67 -17.19 18.41
CA VAL A 4 -20.91 -17.23 17.64
C VAL A 4 -20.64 -17.67 16.21
N ILE A 5 -21.46 -18.59 15.71
CA ILE A 5 -21.64 -18.84 14.27
C ILE A 5 -23.15 -18.81 14.02
N LYS A 6 -23.63 -17.81 13.29
CA LYS A 6 -25.04 -17.62 12.97
C LYS A 6 -25.26 -17.63 11.46
N LEU A 7 -26.20 -18.46 11.00
CA LEU A 7 -26.67 -18.51 9.61
C LEU A 7 -28.12 -18.00 9.59
N ASP A 8 -28.35 -16.80 9.08
CA ASP A 8 -29.64 -16.12 9.09
C ASP A 8 -30.20 -16.03 7.67
N THR A 9 -31.10 -16.94 7.32
CA THR A 9 -31.71 -16.96 5.99
C THR A 9 -32.75 -15.87 5.78
N GLN A 10 -33.43 -15.43 6.85
CA GLN A 10 -34.43 -14.37 6.77
C GLN A 10 -33.76 -13.00 6.66
N GLY A 11 -32.75 -12.74 7.49
CA GLY A 11 -31.90 -11.56 7.44
C GLY A 11 -30.84 -11.60 6.33
N LYS A 12 -30.71 -12.74 5.62
CA LYS A 12 -29.74 -12.99 4.54
C LYS A 12 -28.29 -12.72 4.95
N ASN A 13 -27.91 -13.11 6.16
CA ASN A 13 -26.61 -12.83 6.76
C ASN A 13 -25.92 -14.08 7.33
N ILE A 14 -24.59 -14.05 7.37
CA ILE A 14 -23.75 -14.98 8.11
C ILE A 14 -22.89 -14.17 9.09
N GLU A 15 -22.88 -14.54 10.36
CA GLU A 15 -22.07 -13.89 11.40
C GLU A 15 -21.14 -14.92 12.06
N ILE A 16 -19.86 -14.57 12.18
CA ILE A 16 -18.84 -15.37 12.87
C ILE A 16 -18.08 -14.43 13.80
N SER A 17 -18.11 -14.69 15.10
CA SER A 17 -17.39 -13.87 16.10
C SER A 17 -16.81 -14.72 17.22
N ALA A 18 -15.69 -14.25 17.78
CA ALA A 18 -15.06 -14.80 18.97
C ALA A 18 -14.42 -13.65 19.76
N PRO A 19 -14.42 -13.69 21.11
CA PRO A 19 -13.85 -12.63 21.94
C PRO A 19 -12.32 -12.58 21.91
N GLU A 20 -11.65 -13.64 21.45
CA GLU A 20 -10.18 -13.72 21.44
C GLU A 20 -9.61 -13.99 20.04
N THR A 21 -9.94 -15.12 19.41
CA THR A 21 -9.27 -15.51 18.15
C THR A 21 -10.17 -16.32 17.24
N ILE A 22 -10.12 -16.00 15.94
CA ILE A 22 -10.63 -16.83 14.83
C ILE A 22 -9.43 -17.18 13.95
N ASN A 23 -9.17 -18.48 13.78
CA ASN A 23 -8.15 -18.97 12.84
C ASN A 23 -8.81 -19.55 11.59
N ILE A 24 -8.36 -19.12 10.41
CA ILE A 24 -8.79 -19.66 9.12
C ILE A 24 -7.56 -20.16 8.38
N THR A 25 -7.47 -21.47 8.14
CA THR A 25 -6.34 -22.09 7.45
C THR A 25 -6.86 -23.00 6.35
N ALA A 26 -6.39 -22.77 5.12
CA ALA A 26 -6.78 -23.56 3.96
C ALA A 26 -5.69 -23.50 2.88
N LYS A 27 -5.73 -24.46 1.94
CA LYS A 27 -4.89 -24.39 0.74
C LYS A 27 -5.22 -23.15 -0.12
N ASN A 28 -6.51 -22.79 -0.19
CA ASN A 28 -6.99 -21.61 -0.90
C ASN A 28 -8.11 -20.95 -0.08
N ILE A 29 -8.12 -19.62 -0.02
CA ILE A 29 -9.22 -18.80 0.49
C ILE A 29 -9.58 -17.81 -0.62
N ASN A 30 -10.86 -17.74 -1.00
CA ASN A 30 -11.35 -16.80 -2.00
C ASN A 30 -12.36 -15.85 -1.34
N LEU A 31 -12.10 -14.55 -1.39
CA LEU A 31 -13.00 -13.51 -0.90
C LEU A 31 -13.48 -12.68 -2.08
N LYS A 32 -14.80 -12.64 -2.27
CA LYS A 32 -15.44 -11.87 -3.36
C LYS A 32 -16.70 -11.23 -2.81
N ALA A 33 -16.79 -9.91 -2.92
CA ALA A 33 -17.99 -9.13 -2.68
C ALA A 33 -18.33 -8.31 -3.93
N SER A 34 -19.62 -8.02 -4.16
CA SER A 34 -20.04 -7.12 -5.25
C SER A 34 -19.90 -5.66 -4.88
N ASP A 35 -20.04 -5.34 -3.59
CA ASP A 35 -20.19 -3.97 -3.11
C ASP A 35 -18.93 -3.50 -2.39
N SER A 36 -18.57 -4.13 -1.26
CA SER A 36 -17.38 -3.76 -0.48
C SER A 36 -16.77 -4.93 0.30
N ILE A 37 -15.49 -4.77 0.66
CA ILE A 37 -14.78 -5.57 1.66
C ILE A 37 -14.08 -4.57 2.59
N ASP A 38 -14.39 -4.61 3.87
CA ASP A 38 -13.79 -3.76 4.89
C ASP A 38 -12.88 -4.59 5.80
N LEU A 39 -11.65 -4.10 6.01
CA LEU A 39 -10.66 -4.71 6.89
C LEU A 39 -10.22 -3.65 7.91
N ASP A 40 -10.53 -3.88 9.19
CA ASP A 40 -10.21 -2.96 10.27
C ASP A 40 -9.59 -3.72 11.45
N ALA A 41 -8.54 -3.13 12.02
CA ALA A 41 -7.85 -3.64 13.20
C ALA A 41 -7.29 -2.47 14.02
N ASN A 42 -7.55 -2.47 15.32
CA ASN A 42 -7.10 -1.40 16.22
C ASN A 42 -5.56 -1.34 16.35
N VAL A 43 -4.87 -2.47 16.21
CA VAL A 43 -3.42 -2.55 16.45
C VAL A 43 -2.64 -2.69 15.14
N ASN A 44 -2.86 -3.77 14.40
CA ASN A 44 -2.10 -4.05 13.19
C ASN A 44 -2.86 -4.96 12.21
N ILE A 45 -2.60 -4.74 10.92
CA ILE A 45 -2.86 -5.69 9.85
C ILE A 45 -1.50 -6.12 9.30
N THR A 46 -1.29 -7.42 9.13
CA THR A 46 -0.04 -7.98 8.59
C THR A 46 -0.37 -8.91 7.44
N GLU A 47 0.23 -8.66 6.28
CA GLU A 47 0.05 -9.46 5.08
C GLU A 47 1.41 -9.98 4.61
N THR A 48 1.47 -11.27 4.27
CA THR A 48 2.69 -11.89 3.76
C THR A 48 2.34 -12.83 2.62
N ALA A 49 3.01 -12.67 1.48
CA ALA A 49 2.85 -13.54 0.33
C ALA A 49 4.23 -14.12 -0.04
N GLY A 50 4.35 -15.46 -0.07
CA GLY A 50 5.64 -16.12 -0.31
C GLY A 50 6.17 -16.06 -1.74
N LYS A 51 5.37 -15.55 -2.70
CA LYS A 51 5.77 -15.45 -4.11
C LYS A 51 5.45 -14.09 -4.71
N ALA A 52 4.19 -13.68 -4.67
CA ALA A 52 3.76 -12.41 -5.24
C ALA A 52 2.48 -11.92 -4.56
N LYS A 53 2.38 -10.61 -4.37
CA LYS A 53 1.14 -9.90 -4.02
C LYS A 53 0.79 -8.98 -5.19
N LYS A 54 -0.40 -9.13 -5.76
CA LYS A 54 -0.90 -8.28 -6.86
C LYS A 54 -2.11 -7.49 -6.35
N THR A 55 -2.06 -6.18 -6.55
CA THR A 55 -3.19 -5.28 -6.28
C THR A 55 -3.58 -4.64 -7.60
N ASP A 56 -4.84 -4.77 -7.98
CA ASP A 56 -5.40 -4.22 -9.22
C ASP A 56 -6.60 -3.35 -8.85
N VAL A 57 -6.49 -2.04 -9.06
CA VAL A 57 -7.49 -1.05 -8.66
C VAL A 57 -7.93 -0.30 -9.91
N CYS A 58 -9.18 -0.49 -10.32
CA CYS A 58 -9.73 0.18 -11.50
C CYS A 58 -10.08 1.66 -11.24
N GLY A 59 -10.39 2.00 -9.99
CA GLY A 59 -10.66 3.36 -9.54
C GLY A 59 -9.44 3.98 -8.87
N ASP A 60 -9.66 4.71 -7.78
CA ASP A 60 -8.60 5.38 -7.04
C ASP A 60 -8.08 4.52 -5.89
N MET A 61 -6.78 4.62 -5.61
CA MET A 61 -6.14 4.09 -4.42
C MET A 61 -5.72 5.24 -3.52
N PHE A 62 -6.22 5.26 -2.29
CA PHE A 62 -5.83 6.24 -1.27
C PHE A 62 -4.98 5.57 -0.19
N VAL A 63 -3.85 6.19 0.15
CA VAL A 63 -2.96 5.72 1.21
C VAL A 63 -2.68 6.88 2.15
N TYR A 64 -3.12 6.76 3.39
CA TYR A 64 -2.89 7.74 4.44
C TYR A 64 -2.03 7.12 5.54
N VAL A 65 -0.86 7.70 5.78
CA VAL A 65 0.08 7.23 6.80
C VAL A 65 0.36 8.38 7.76
N ASN A 66 -0.16 8.29 8.98
CA ASN A 66 0.10 9.28 10.03
C ASN A 66 1.51 9.14 10.61
N GLY A 67 2.06 7.92 10.60
CA GLY A 67 3.42 7.60 11.02
C GLY A 67 4.42 7.62 9.86
N ALA A 68 5.47 6.81 9.97
CA ALA A 68 6.43 6.62 8.89
C ALA A 68 5.96 5.55 7.90
N LEU A 69 6.18 5.79 6.61
CA LEU A 69 6.14 4.76 5.57
C LEU A 69 7.58 4.31 5.30
N THR A 70 7.84 3.01 5.40
CA THR A 70 9.14 2.40 5.03
C THR A 70 8.92 1.40 3.92
N GLU A 71 9.57 1.61 2.78
CA GLU A 71 9.55 0.69 1.64
C GLU A 71 10.97 0.15 1.43
N VAL A 72 11.13 -1.17 1.51
CA VAL A 72 12.39 -1.86 1.22
C VAL A 72 12.15 -2.82 0.07
N ILE A 73 12.88 -2.61 -1.01
CA ILE A 73 12.73 -3.39 -2.25
C ILE A 73 14.13 -3.90 -2.60
N GLU A 74 14.34 -5.20 -2.46
CA GLU A 74 15.63 -5.83 -2.78
C GLU A 74 15.84 -5.98 -4.29
N GLY A 75 14.74 -6.05 -5.05
CA GLY A 75 14.76 -6.06 -6.51
C GLY A 75 14.50 -4.68 -7.11
N ASP A 76 14.06 -4.66 -8.36
CA ASP A 76 13.80 -3.40 -9.08
C ASP A 76 12.46 -2.77 -8.67
N LEU A 77 12.47 -1.45 -8.49
CA LEU A 77 11.26 -0.63 -8.40
C LEU A 77 10.99 0.04 -9.77
N HIS A 78 9.89 -0.32 -10.42
CA HIS A 78 9.34 0.43 -11.55
C HIS A 78 8.11 1.21 -11.09
N SER A 79 8.16 2.53 -11.20
CA SER A 79 7.04 3.41 -10.85
C SER A 79 6.78 4.36 -12.02
N GLU A 80 5.57 4.29 -12.57
CA GLU A 80 5.19 5.00 -13.78
C GLU A 80 3.81 5.63 -13.61
N THR A 81 3.70 6.89 -14.03
CA THR A 81 2.43 7.61 -14.14
C THR A 81 2.28 8.12 -15.57
N LYS A 82 1.10 7.91 -16.16
CA LYS A 82 0.80 8.47 -17.49
C LYS A 82 0.54 9.98 -17.47
N ASN A 83 0.23 10.49 -16.27
CA ASN A 83 -0.04 11.89 -15.99
C ASN A 83 0.96 12.41 -14.96
N VAL A 84 0.67 13.57 -14.38
CA VAL A 84 1.53 14.24 -13.39
C VAL A 84 1.77 13.37 -12.16
N ARG A 85 3.04 13.25 -11.77
CA ARG A 85 3.48 12.78 -10.46
C ARG A 85 3.96 13.98 -9.66
N THR A 86 3.45 14.12 -8.44
CA THR A 86 3.83 15.21 -7.53
C THR A 86 4.39 14.60 -6.25
N GLU A 87 5.61 14.98 -5.91
CA GLU A 87 6.27 14.61 -4.65
C GLU A 87 6.59 15.88 -3.88
N ASN A 88 6.07 15.97 -2.66
CA ASN A 88 6.32 17.10 -1.77
C ASN A 88 6.86 16.58 -0.45
N SER A 89 8.04 17.07 -0.04
CA SER A 89 8.57 16.89 1.30
C SER A 89 8.71 18.26 1.94
N THR A 90 8.17 18.43 3.15
CA THR A 90 8.42 19.64 3.96
C THR A 90 9.79 19.61 4.61
N GLY A 91 10.36 18.41 4.79
CA GLY A 91 11.73 18.19 5.24
C GLY A 91 12.69 18.00 4.06
N GLY A 92 13.80 17.29 4.31
CA GLY A 92 14.73 16.90 3.27
C GLY A 92 14.16 15.82 2.35
N MET A 93 14.65 15.78 1.12
CA MET A 93 14.48 14.66 0.20
C MET A 93 15.89 14.20 -0.20
N VAL A 94 16.20 12.93 0.03
CA VAL A 94 17.53 12.36 -0.23
C VAL A 94 17.39 11.32 -1.34
N VAL A 95 18.13 11.52 -2.42
CA VAL A 95 18.27 10.55 -3.50
C VAL A 95 19.74 10.15 -3.56
N ASN A 96 20.03 8.89 -3.32
CA ASN A 96 21.38 8.33 -3.37
C ASN A 96 21.43 7.19 -4.38
N SER A 97 22.47 7.17 -5.20
CA SER A 97 22.74 6.08 -6.14
C SER A 97 24.24 5.81 -6.15
N GLU A 98 24.62 4.54 -6.14
CA GLU A 98 26.02 4.14 -6.41
C GLU A 98 26.35 4.24 -7.91
N GLY A 99 25.32 4.18 -8.76
CA GLY A 99 25.43 4.36 -10.20
C GLY A 99 24.99 5.76 -10.66
N ALA A 100 24.60 5.86 -11.92
CA ALA A 100 24.08 7.12 -12.48
C ALA A 100 22.64 7.39 -11.97
N ILE A 101 22.32 8.68 -11.82
CA ILE A 101 20.94 9.16 -11.74
C ILE A 101 20.65 9.84 -13.07
N GLU A 102 19.71 9.31 -13.84
CA GLU A 102 19.33 9.85 -15.13
C GLU A 102 17.97 10.57 -15.03
N ASN A 103 17.92 11.82 -15.51
CA ASN A 103 16.69 12.59 -15.59
C ASN A 103 16.50 13.09 -17.03
N HIS A 104 15.58 12.47 -17.75
CA HIS A 104 15.30 12.79 -19.15
C HIS A 104 14.04 13.65 -19.23
N SER A 105 14.17 14.90 -19.68
CA SER A 105 13.03 15.79 -19.92
C SER A 105 13.03 16.29 -21.36
N GLN A 106 11.87 16.19 -22.02
CA GLN A 106 11.65 16.83 -23.32
C GLN A 106 11.43 18.35 -23.20
N GLN A 107 11.23 18.83 -21.96
CA GLN A 107 11.02 20.24 -21.64
C GLN A 107 12.14 20.74 -20.72
N LYS A 108 11.83 21.72 -19.85
CA LYS A 108 12.80 22.32 -18.95
C LYS A 108 12.83 21.58 -17.62
N VAL A 109 14.02 21.20 -17.18
CA VAL A 109 14.29 20.86 -15.78
C VAL A 109 14.63 22.17 -15.03
N ARG A 110 13.95 22.41 -13.90
CA ARG A 110 14.24 23.56 -13.02
C ARG A 110 14.78 23.05 -11.71
N ILE A 111 15.99 23.48 -11.36
CA ILE A 111 16.62 23.22 -10.07
C ILE A 111 16.89 24.58 -9.44
N ASN A 112 16.20 24.87 -8.35
CA ASN A 112 16.41 26.07 -7.57
C ASN A 112 17.10 25.65 -6.27
N GLY A 113 18.38 25.96 -6.14
CA GLY A 113 19.15 25.62 -4.95
C GLY A 113 19.70 26.87 -4.25
N GLY A 114 20.03 26.72 -2.97
CA GLY A 114 20.73 27.77 -2.21
C GLY A 114 22.23 27.79 -2.48
N GLU A 115 22.97 28.56 -1.69
CA GLU A 115 24.41 28.86 -1.83
C GLU A 115 25.33 27.62 -1.90
N ASN A 116 24.86 26.44 -1.47
CA ASN A 116 25.63 25.20 -1.41
C ASN A 116 25.35 24.21 -2.56
N THR A 117 24.65 24.63 -3.62
CA THR A 117 24.40 23.76 -4.78
C THR A 117 25.69 23.55 -5.56
N ARG A 118 26.19 22.31 -5.62
CA ARG A 118 27.36 21.94 -6.41
C ARG A 118 26.94 20.93 -7.49
N MET A 119 27.08 21.33 -8.74
CA MET A 119 27.00 20.43 -9.90
C MET A 119 28.45 20.26 -10.38
N SER A 120 28.98 19.05 -10.32
CA SER A 120 30.36 18.72 -10.74
C SER A 120 30.33 17.58 -11.75
#